data_AF-A0A161MTF5-F1
#
_entry.id   AF-A0A161MTF5-F1
#
_cell.length_a   1.000
_cell.length_b   1.000
_cell.length_c   1.000
_cell.angle_alpha   90.00
_cell.angle_beta   90.00
_cell.angle_gamma   90.00
#
_symmetry.space_group_name_H-M   'P 1'
#
loop_
_entity.id
_entity.type
_entity.pdbx_description
1 polymer ?
#
loop_
_entity_poly.entity_id
_entity_poly.type
_entity_poly.pdbx_seq_one_letter_code
_entity_poly.pdbx_strand_id
1 'polypeptide(L)'
;TKLTNGHVLKGPSIIIDGLSTIVVEPDCEATITTSGDIIINILNIRFGGVGIELEPIQLSIFSHRFMSIAEQMGRVLERTAISTNIKERLDFSCALFGPDGGLVSNAPHIPVHLGSMQEAVQFQLKF
;
A
#
# COMPACT_ATOMS: atom_id res chain seq x y z
N THR A 1 -3.37 -19.73 15.55
CA THR A 1 -2.20 -19.60 16.43
C THR A 1 -1.81 -18.13 16.49
N LYS A 2 -1.44 -17.59 17.65
CA LYS A 2 -0.94 -16.20 17.73
C LYS A 2 0.41 -16.12 17.01
N LEU A 3 0.59 -15.07 16.20
CA LEU A 3 1.86 -14.82 15.52
C LEU A 3 2.78 -14.01 16.44
N THR A 4 4.07 -14.30 16.40
CA THR A 4 5.11 -13.60 17.16
C THR A 4 6.27 -13.24 16.23
N ASN A 5 7.13 -12.34 16.69
CA ASN A 5 8.30 -11.85 15.95
C ASN A 5 9.10 -13.00 15.33
N GLY A 6 9.48 -12.85 14.05
CA GLY A 6 10.26 -13.85 13.31
C GLY A 6 9.45 -15.01 12.74
N HIS A 7 8.12 -15.05 12.93
CA HIS A 7 7.30 -16.04 12.25
C HIS A 7 7.31 -15.82 10.73
N VAL A 8 7.45 -16.93 10.02
CA VAL A 8 7.42 -17.01 8.56
C VAL A 8 6.23 -17.89 8.16
N LEU A 9 5.36 -17.36 7.32
CA LEU A 9 4.14 -18.00 6.85
C LEU A 9 4.20 -18.13 5.34
N LYS A 10 4.19 -19.37 4.84
CA LYS A 10 4.06 -19.63 3.41
C LYS A 10 2.60 -19.51 2.99
N GLY A 11 2.37 -18.94 1.81
CA GLY A 11 1.07 -18.98 1.16
C GLY A 11 0.71 -20.40 0.69
N PRO A 12 -0.58 -20.72 0.50
CA PRO A 12 -1.73 -19.86 0.77
C PRO A 12 -2.06 -19.79 2.27
N SER A 13 -2.16 -18.59 2.84
CA SER A 13 -2.58 -18.40 4.24
C SER A 13 -3.29 -17.07 4.44
N ILE A 14 -4.01 -16.93 5.56
CA ILE A 14 -4.71 -15.69 5.93
C ILE A 14 -4.23 -15.25 7.31
N ILE A 15 -3.81 -14.00 7.41
CA ILE A 15 -3.44 -13.33 8.66
C ILE A 15 -4.59 -12.40 9.02
N ILE A 16 -5.19 -12.59 10.20
CA ILE A 16 -6.30 -11.78 10.68
C ILE A 16 -5.82 -11.00 11.90
N ASP A 17 -5.98 -9.68 11.84
CA ASP A 17 -5.78 -8.74 12.93
C ASP A 17 -7.08 -7.97 13.23
N GLY A 18 -7.15 -7.28 14.37
CA GLY A 18 -8.33 -6.50 14.76
C GLY A 18 -8.71 -5.39 13.77
N LEU A 19 -7.76 -4.92 12.96
CA LEU A 19 -7.97 -3.82 12.00
C LEU A 19 -7.83 -4.26 10.53
N SER A 20 -7.31 -5.46 10.25
CA SER A 20 -6.99 -5.88 8.89
C SER A 20 -7.10 -7.39 8.67
N THR A 21 -7.27 -7.78 7.42
CA THR A 21 -7.19 -9.18 6.98
C THR A 21 -6.29 -9.24 5.77
N ILE A 22 -5.19 -9.98 5.89
CA ILE A 22 -4.15 -10.07 4.88
C ILE A 22 -4.18 -11.49 4.31
N VAL A 23 -4.34 -11.58 2.99
CA VAL A 23 -4.26 -12.84 2.26
C VAL A 23 -2.83 -12.98 1.75
N VAL A 24 -2.14 -14.03 2.18
CA VAL A 24 -0.85 -14.43 1.65
C VAL A 24 -1.11 -15.40 0.52
N GLU A 25 -0.98 -14.92 -0.72
CA GLU A 25 -1.25 -15.70 -1.93
C GLU A 25 -0.26 -16.88 -2.10
N PRO A 26 -0.60 -17.92 -2.90
CA PRO A 26 0.37 -18.91 -3.33
C PRO A 26 1.64 -18.27 -3.91
N ASP A 27 2.79 -18.93 -3.73
CA ASP A 27 4.11 -18.42 -4.12
C ASP A 27 4.55 -17.12 -3.40
N CYS A 28 3.86 -16.73 -2.32
CA CYS A 28 4.29 -15.68 -1.42
C CYS A 28 4.67 -16.23 -0.04
N GLU A 29 5.52 -15.49 0.66
CA GLU A 29 5.94 -15.76 2.03
C GLU A 29 5.81 -14.48 2.86
N ALA A 30 5.07 -14.53 3.96
CA ALA A 30 4.91 -13.43 4.90
C ALA A 30 5.82 -13.61 6.12
N THR A 31 6.61 -12.58 6.46
CA THR A 31 7.50 -12.56 7.62
C THR A 31 7.08 -11.45 8.58
N ILE A 32 6.88 -11.79 9.85
CA ILE A 32 6.59 -10.82 10.90
C ILE A 32 7.91 -10.24 11.42
N THR A 33 8.12 -8.94 11.25
CA THR A 33 9.32 -8.24 11.74
C THR A 33 9.32 -8.14 13.26
N THR A 34 10.46 -7.76 13.84
CA THR A 34 10.55 -7.49 15.28
C THR A 34 9.68 -6.32 15.74
N SER A 35 9.37 -5.39 14.83
CA SER A 35 8.51 -4.23 15.06
C SER A 35 7.01 -4.55 14.89
N GLY A 36 6.68 -5.75 14.42
CA GLY A 36 5.31 -6.18 14.14
C GLY A 36 4.83 -5.91 12.72
N ASP A 37 5.69 -5.36 11.84
CA ASP A 37 5.39 -5.19 10.42
C ASP A 37 5.33 -6.55 9.72
N ILE A 38 4.64 -6.59 8.58
CA ILE A 38 4.51 -7.80 7.76
C ILE A 38 5.21 -7.55 6.43
N ILE A 39 6.29 -8.28 6.20
CA ILE A 39 7.01 -8.30 4.91
C ILE A 39 6.44 -9.43 4.07
N ILE A 40 5.98 -9.14 2.86
CA ILE A 40 5.52 -10.16 1.90
C ILE A 40 6.57 -10.29 0.79
N ASN A 41 7.23 -11.45 0.76
CA ASN A 41 8.17 -11.83 -0.29
C ASN A 41 7.44 -12.64 -1.37
N ILE A 42 7.58 -12.24 -2.63
CA ILE A 42 7.05 -12.99 -3.77
C ILE A 42 8.17 -13.92 -4.27
N LEU A 43 8.01 -15.23 -4.11
CA LEU A 43 9.07 -16.23 -4.35
C LEU A 43 9.29 -16.51 -5.83
N ASN A 44 8.24 -16.41 -6.66
CA ASN A 44 8.28 -16.76 -8.07
C ASN A 44 7.75 -15.62 -8.93
N ILE A 45 8.50 -14.51 -8.99
CA ILE A 45 8.11 -13.36 -9.80
C ILE A 45 8.24 -13.72 -11.27
N ARG A 46 7.13 -14.12 -11.90
CA ARG A 46 7.03 -14.21 -13.35
C ARG A 46 6.84 -12.81 -13.89
N PHE A 47 7.93 -12.10 -14.15
CA PHE A 47 7.90 -10.96 -15.06
C PHE A 47 7.68 -11.52 -16.47
N GLY A 48 6.43 -11.80 -16.83
CA GLY A 48 6.06 -11.77 -18.24
C GLY A 48 6.33 -10.35 -18.69
N GLY A 49 7.30 -10.15 -19.59
CA GLY A 49 7.76 -8.83 -20.00
C GLY A 49 6.57 -7.98 -20.42
N VAL A 50 6.10 -7.13 -19.52
CA VAL A 50 5.15 -6.08 -19.87
C VAL A 50 5.99 -5.15 -20.74
N GLY A 51 5.79 -5.25 -22.05
CA GLY A 51 6.43 -4.36 -22.98
C GLY A 51 6.14 -2.92 -22.58
N ILE A 52 7.06 -2.02 -22.87
CA ILE A 52 6.86 -0.57 -22.68
C ILE A 52 5.82 -0.05 -23.70
N GLU A 53 5.29 -0.91 -24.58
CA GLU A 53 4.16 -0.60 -25.44
C GLU A 53 2.95 -0.24 -24.57
N LEU A 54 2.56 1.03 -24.66
CA LEU A 54 1.50 1.63 -23.89
C LEU A 54 0.15 1.07 -24.36
N GLU A 55 -0.21 -0.11 -23.86
CA GLU A 55 -1.51 -0.73 -24.14
C GLU A 55 -2.59 -0.02 -23.30
N PRO A 56 -3.58 0.65 -23.93
CA PRO A 56 -4.53 1.49 -23.21
C PRO A 56 -5.35 0.75 -22.15
N ILE A 57 -5.67 -0.53 -22.38
CA ILE A 57 -6.46 -1.33 -21.44
C ILE A 57 -5.63 -1.61 -20.18
N GLN A 58 -4.37 -2.02 -20.31
CA GLN A 58 -3.44 -2.22 -19.20
C GLN A 58 -3.24 -0.94 -18.40
N LEU A 59 -3.00 0.18 -19.06
CA LEU A 59 -2.85 1.48 -18.39
C LEU A 59 -4.09 1.82 -17.54
N SER A 60 -5.28 1.59 -18.09
CA SER A 60 -6.53 1.81 -17.38
C SER A 60 -6.69 0.86 -16.18
N ILE A 61 -6.36 -0.43 -16.34
CA ILE A 61 -6.43 -1.41 -15.26
C ILE A 61 -5.51 -1.02 -14.10
N PHE A 62 -4.24 -0.69 -14.39
CA PHE A 62 -3.28 -0.31 -13.35
C PHE A 62 -3.65 1.02 -12.69
N SER A 63 -4.06 2.03 -13.46
CA SER A 63 -4.48 3.34 -12.92
C SER A 63 -5.64 3.18 -11.93
N HIS A 64 -6.68 2.43 -12.29
CA HIS A 64 -7.82 2.19 -11.40
C HIS A 64 -7.45 1.31 -10.19
N ARG A 65 -6.57 0.30 -10.36
CA ARG A 65 -6.11 -0.53 -9.25
C ARG A 65 -5.35 0.29 -8.20
N PHE A 66 -4.40 1.12 -8.62
CA PHE A 66 -3.64 1.98 -7.70
C PHE A 66 -4.53 3.01 -7.02
N MET A 67 -5.46 3.64 -7.77
CA MET A 67 -6.45 4.53 -7.19
C MET A 67 -7.31 3.85 -6.13
N SER A 68 -7.79 2.63 -6.42
CA SER A 68 -8.60 1.87 -5.48
C SER A 68 -7.85 1.57 -4.18
N ILE A 69 -6.55 1.25 -4.25
CA ILE A 69 -5.70 1.04 -3.07
C ILE A 69 -5.62 2.32 -2.24
N ALA A 70 -5.29 3.46 -2.85
CA ALA A 70 -5.20 4.73 -2.16
C ALA A 70 -6.52 5.13 -1.48
N GLU A 71 -7.65 4.90 -2.15
CA GLU A 71 -8.98 5.11 -1.58
C GLU A 71 -9.28 4.18 -0.40
N GLN A 72 -8.94 2.89 -0.49
CA GLN A 72 -9.15 1.96 0.62
C GLN A 72 -8.33 2.37 1.85
N MET A 73 -7.08 2.79 1.66
CA MET A 73 -6.26 3.35 2.74
C MET A 73 -6.98 4.52 3.43
N GLY A 74 -7.51 5.44 2.64
CA GLY A 74 -8.24 6.60 3.17
C GLY A 74 -9.49 6.22 3.96
N ARG A 75 -10.31 5.30 3.44
CA ARG A 75 -11.52 4.82 4.13
C ARG A 75 -11.21 4.10 5.44
N VAL A 76 -10.12 3.32 5.49
CA VAL A 76 -9.70 2.66 6.73
C VAL A 76 -9.26 3.70 7.76
N LEU A 77 -8.48 4.69 7.34
CA LEU A 77 -7.99 5.76 8.20
C LEU A 77 -9.14 6.62 8.74
N GLU A 78 -10.10 7.01 7.90
CA GLU A 78 -11.33 7.71 8.30
C GLU A 78 -12.12 6.92 9.36
N ARG A 79 -12.36 5.63 9.12
CA ARG A 79 -13.18 4.78 10.01
C ARG A 79 -12.54 4.51 11.36
N THR A 80 -11.22 4.47 11.41
CA THR A 80 -10.44 4.14 12.62
C THR A 80 -9.97 5.37 13.39
N ALA A 81 -10.09 6.57 12.80
CA ALA A 81 -9.66 7.81 13.42
C ALA A 81 -10.51 8.18 14.66
N ILE A 82 -9.80 8.61 15.71
CA ILE A 82 -10.40 9.27 16.89
C ILE A 82 -10.44 10.80 16.68
N SER A 83 -9.50 11.35 15.90
CA SER A 83 -9.41 12.78 15.60
C SER A 83 -10.59 13.23 14.75
N THR A 84 -11.31 14.26 15.20
CA THR A 84 -12.42 14.86 14.45
C THR A 84 -11.94 15.56 13.17
N ASN A 85 -10.71 16.07 13.14
CA ASN A 85 -10.13 16.63 11.92
C ASN A 85 -9.96 15.56 10.84
N ILE A 86 -9.57 14.34 11.23
CA ILE A 86 -9.41 13.24 10.28
C ILE A 86 -10.76 12.60 9.95
N LYS A 87 -11.59 12.34 10.97
CA LYS A 87 -12.84 11.60 10.83
C LYS A 87 -13.96 12.39 10.15
N GLU A 88 -14.12 13.65 10.53
CA GLU A 88 -15.26 14.47 10.09
C GLU A 88 -14.86 15.52 9.06
N ARG A 89 -13.66 16.11 9.21
CA ARG A 89 -13.14 17.11 8.26
C ARG A 89 -12.34 16.50 7.11
N LEU A 90 -12.03 15.20 7.17
CA LEU A 90 -11.24 14.46 6.18
C LEU A 90 -9.86 15.12 5.92
N ASP A 91 -9.26 15.66 6.98
CA ASP A 91 -7.97 16.33 6.93
C ASP A 91 -6.80 15.36 6.94
N PHE A 92 -6.66 14.62 5.84
CA PHE A 92 -5.59 13.66 5.62
C PHE A 92 -5.39 13.41 4.11
N SER A 93 -4.31 12.72 3.77
CA SER A 93 -4.08 12.24 2.40
C SER A 93 -3.40 10.88 2.43
N CYS A 94 -3.79 10.02 1.50
CA CYS A 94 -3.17 8.73 1.27
C CYS A 94 -2.65 8.70 -0.16
N ALA A 95 -1.42 8.22 -0.36
CA ALA A 95 -0.76 8.22 -1.64
C ALA A 95 0.13 6.99 -1.82
N LEU A 96 0.30 6.60 -3.08
CA LEU A 96 1.23 5.56 -3.52
C LEU A 96 2.39 6.24 -4.25
N PHE A 97 3.60 5.81 -3.95
CA PHE A 97 4.83 6.34 -4.53
C PHE A 97 5.61 5.23 -5.23
N GLY A 98 6.24 5.59 -6.34
CA GLY A 98 7.17 4.72 -7.05
C GLY A 98 8.50 4.57 -6.31
N PRO A 99 9.39 3.69 -6.80
CA PRO A 99 10.71 3.47 -6.22
C PRO A 99 11.64 4.70 -6.30
N ASP A 100 11.33 5.64 -7.19
CA ASP A 100 11.98 6.95 -7.32
C ASP A 100 11.33 8.05 -6.47
N GLY A 101 10.31 7.69 -5.68
CA GLY A 101 9.52 8.63 -4.88
C GLY A 101 8.52 9.45 -5.68
N GLY A 102 8.34 9.17 -6.98
CA GLY A 102 7.33 9.82 -7.81
C GLY A 102 5.91 9.43 -7.37
N LEU A 103 4.99 10.40 -7.33
CA LEU A 103 3.59 10.14 -6.98
C LEU A 103 2.91 9.31 -8.08
N VAL A 104 2.39 8.13 -7.73
CA VAL A 104 1.68 7.21 -8.64
C VAL A 104 0.16 7.39 -8.56
N SER A 105 -0.37 7.57 -7.35
CA SER A 105 -1.81 7.66 -7.09
C SER A 105 -2.07 8.31 -5.73
N ASN A 106 -3.21 8.97 -5.57
CA ASN A 106 -3.64 9.55 -4.30
C ASN A 106 -5.15 9.45 -4.08
N ALA A 107 -5.58 9.33 -2.83
CA ALA A 107 -6.98 9.44 -2.44
C ALA A 107 -7.49 10.89 -2.62
N PRO A 108 -8.79 11.09 -2.92
CA PRO A 108 -9.31 12.37 -3.40
C PRO A 108 -9.53 13.47 -2.34
N HIS A 109 -8.92 13.40 -1.16
CA HIS A 109 -9.47 14.13 0.00
C HIS A 109 -8.87 15.51 0.32
N ILE A 110 -7.61 15.83 -0.02
CA ILE A 110 -7.09 17.22 0.07
C ILE A 110 -6.02 17.47 -1.01
N PRO A 111 -6.23 18.40 -1.97
CA PRO A 111 -5.28 18.66 -3.05
C PRO A 111 -3.99 19.36 -2.61
N VAL A 112 -3.97 19.94 -1.41
CA VAL A 112 -2.84 20.73 -0.88
C VAL A 112 -1.61 19.85 -0.55
N HIS A 113 -1.81 18.59 -0.17
CA HIS A 113 -0.71 17.74 0.30
C HIS A 113 0.11 17.10 -0.84
N LEU A 114 -0.39 17.08 -2.07
CA LEU A 114 0.24 16.27 -3.13
C LEU A 114 1.66 16.73 -3.48
N GLY A 115 1.88 18.04 -3.59
CA GLY A 115 3.19 18.59 -3.94
C GLY A 115 4.25 18.40 -2.83
N SER A 116 3.85 18.57 -1.57
CA SER A 116 4.77 18.46 -0.43
C SER A 116 5.09 17.02 -0.05
N MET A 117 4.13 16.09 -0.18
CA MET A 117 4.36 14.67 0.12
C MET A 117 5.41 14.05 -0.80
N GLN A 118 5.34 14.33 -2.11
CA GLN A 118 6.31 13.79 -3.06
C GLN A 118 7.73 14.26 -2.75
N GLU A 119 7.92 15.57 -2.50
CA GLU A 119 9.23 16.12 -2.15
C GLU A 119 9.77 15.51 -0.85
N ALA A 120 8.92 15.33 0.17
CA ALA A 120 9.33 14.70 1.43
C ALA A 120 9.79 13.26 1.24
N VAL A 121 9.08 12.46 0.44
CA VAL A 121 9.47 11.08 0.12
C VAL A 121 10.78 11.06 -0.69
N GLN A 122 10.90 11.89 -1.72
CA GLN A 122 12.12 11.98 -2.53
C GLN A 122 13.32 12.46 -1.72
N PHE A 123 13.12 13.38 -0.78
CA PHE A 123 14.15 13.80 0.16
C PHE A 123 14.59 12.62 1.02
N GLN A 124 13.65 11.87 1.61
CA GLN A 124 13.95 10.72 2.45
C GLN A 124 14.66 9.59 1.70
N LEU A 125 14.48 9.46 0.38
CA LEU A 125 15.22 8.47 -0.44
C LEU A 125 16.68 8.86 -0.69
N LYS A 126 17.04 10.15 -0.54
CA LYS A 126 18.41 10.64 -0.75
C LYS A 126 19.30 10.48 0.49
N PHE A 127 18.73 10.17 1.66
CA PHE A 127 19.41 10.07 2.95
C PHE A 127 19.16 8.72 3.61
#